data_AF-A0A7N0SYU2-F1
#
_entry.id   AF-A0A7N0SYU2-F1
#
_cell.length_a   1.000
_cell.length_b   1.000
_cell.length_c   1.000
_cell.angle_alpha   90.00
_cell.angle_beta   90.00
_cell.angle_gamma   90.00
#
_symmetry.space_group_name_H-M   'P 1'
#
loop_
_entity.id
_entity.type
_entity.pdbx_description
1 polymer ?
#
loop_
_entity_poly.entity_id
_entity_poly.type
_entity_poly.pdbx_seq_one_letter_code
_entity_poly.pdbx_strand_id
1 'polypeptide(L)'
;MEMDPSLSNCPCPSSLYRQLRFMNADECLMTRMQEMSLDYHFTVEQEVGSSMYAFFGFNGTAGVWRIAAIEEAGGWKDRTTVEDMDLAVRASLKGWKFLYLGDLKVKNELPSTFKAYRYQQHRWSCGPANLFRKMVKEIVTSKKVPFWKKVHVIYSFFFVRKIVAHLVTFFFYCIVLPACVMVPEVYVPRWGAVYIPAIITLLNAVGTPRSLHLMVFWILFENVMSLHRTKATFIGLLEAGRVNEWVVTEKLGDAFKMISAKKAPRKPRFKIGERLHMLELGVGAYLFFCGCYDITFGKNHFFLYLFVQSLAFFIMGFGYIGTFIPSS
;
A
#
# COMPACT_ATOMS: atom_id res chain seq x y z
N MET A 1 -1.78 -28.73 21.60
CA MET A 1 -2.18 -27.47 20.95
C MET A 1 -3.61 -27.69 20.48
N GLU A 2 -4.57 -27.53 21.39
CA GLU A 2 -5.99 -27.73 21.09
C GLU A 2 -6.46 -26.60 20.19
N MET A 3 -7.06 -26.96 19.04
CA MET A 3 -7.80 -26.02 18.21
C MET A 3 -9.00 -25.51 19.00
N ASP A 4 -9.24 -24.21 18.90
CA ASP A 4 -10.43 -23.55 19.43
C ASP A 4 -11.70 -24.32 19.01
N PRO A 5 -12.58 -24.72 19.95
CA PRO A 5 -13.81 -25.45 19.66
C PRO A 5 -14.73 -24.76 18.65
N SER A 6 -14.63 -23.44 18.48
CA SER A 6 -15.39 -22.67 17.47
C SER A 6 -14.98 -22.98 16.02
N LEU A 7 -13.80 -23.56 15.79
CA LEU A 7 -13.31 -23.98 14.47
C LEU A 7 -13.84 -25.36 14.02
N SER A 8 -14.43 -26.13 14.93
CA SER A 8 -14.86 -27.52 14.66
C SER A 8 -16.09 -27.64 13.76
N ASN A 9 -16.92 -26.59 13.65
CA ASN A 9 -18.17 -26.60 12.88
C ASN A 9 -18.11 -25.81 11.55
N CYS A 10 -16.95 -25.31 11.15
CA CYS A 10 -16.78 -24.65 9.85
C CYS A 10 -16.30 -25.66 8.78
N PRO A 11 -16.91 -25.71 7.56
CA PRO A 11 -16.28 -26.42 6.46
C PRO A 11 -14.87 -25.84 6.27
N CYS A 12 -13.88 -26.73 6.37
CA CYS A 12 -12.51 -26.36 6.74
C CYS A 12 -11.93 -25.22 5.89
N PRO A 13 -11.26 -24.23 6.50
CA PRO A 13 -10.67 -23.11 5.76
C PRO A 13 -9.60 -23.58 4.76
N SER A 14 -9.52 -22.93 3.60
CA SER A 14 -8.48 -23.17 2.58
C SER A 14 -7.15 -22.62 2.98
N SER A 15 -7.16 -21.47 3.66
CA SER A 15 -5.96 -20.80 4.11
C SER A 15 -6.16 -20.18 5.48
N LEU A 16 -5.10 -20.28 6.28
CA LEU A 16 -4.94 -19.60 7.55
C LEU A 16 -3.87 -18.53 7.38
N TYR A 17 -4.14 -17.28 7.72
CA TYR A 17 -3.14 -16.20 7.66
C TYR A 17 -2.94 -15.58 9.03
N ARG A 18 -1.68 -15.32 9.38
CA ARG A 18 -1.26 -14.76 10.66
C ARG A 18 -0.83 -13.30 10.50
N GLN A 19 -1.15 -12.46 11.47
CA GLN A 19 -0.74 -11.05 11.45
C GLN A 19 0.80 -10.93 11.39
N LEU A 20 1.28 -9.96 10.63
CA LEU A 20 2.71 -9.63 10.60
C LEU A 20 3.04 -8.61 11.68
N ARG A 21 4.14 -8.84 12.41
CA ARG A 21 4.73 -7.88 13.36
C ARG A 21 6.07 -7.43 12.83
N PHE A 22 6.22 -6.13 12.60
CA PHE A 22 7.42 -5.55 12.02
C PHE A 22 8.49 -5.29 13.08
N MET A 23 9.66 -5.91 12.91
CA MET A 23 10.75 -5.83 13.89
C MET A 23 11.56 -4.53 13.76
N ASN A 24 11.63 -3.94 12.55
CA ASN A 24 12.39 -2.73 12.25
C ASN A 24 11.52 -1.47 12.12
N ALA A 25 10.32 -1.47 12.70
CA ALA A 25 9.42 -0.31 12.66
C ALA A 25 10.00 0.93 13.35
N ASP A 26 10.89 0.74 14.33
CA ASP A 26 11.57 1.81 15.06
C ASP A 26 12.93 2.20 14.43
N GLU A 27 13.29 1.63 13.27
CA GLU A 27 14.59 1.86 12.60
C GLU A 27 14.74 3.29 12.04
N CYS A 28 13.69 3.84 11.42
CA CYS A 28 13.66 5.23 10.98
C CYS A 28 12.22 5.73 10.79
N LEU A 29 12.07 7.04 10.57
CA LEU A 29 10.75 7.66 10.33
C LEU A 29 9.99 6.97 9.17
N MET A 30 10.70 6.55 8.13
CA MET A 30 10.09 5.87 6.98
C MET A 30 9.54 4.49 7.34
N THR A 31 10.28 3.65 8.08
CA THR A 31 9.77 2.34 8.51
C THR A 31 8.62 2.48 9.51
N ARG A 32 8.65 3.54 10.33
CA ARG A 32 7.53 3.89 11.21
C ARG A 32 6.26 4.27 10.45
N MET A 33 6.37 5.10 9.41
CA MET A 33 5.23 5.46 8.55
C MET A 33 4.69 4.25 7.78
N GLN A 34 5.57 3.35 7.33
CA GLN A 34 5.15 2.09 6.69
C GLN A 34 4.36 1.18 7.63
N GLU A 35 4.77 1.06 8.89
CA GLU A 35 4.02 0.33 9.92
C GLU A 35 2.62 0.91 10.08
N MET A 36 2.49 2.25 10.19
CA MET A 36 1.18 2.89 10.32
C MET A 36 0.22 2.51 9.18
N SER A 37 0.69 2.47 7.93
CA SER A 37 -0.13 2.10 6.78
C SER A 37 -0.49 0.60 6.76
N LEU A 38 0.41 -0.27 7.23
CA LEU A 38 0.24 -1.72 7.19
C LEU A 38 -0.57 -2.27 8.35
N ASP A 39 -0.46 -1.68 9.54
CA ASP A 39 -1.16 -2.17 10.73
C ASP A 39 -2.67 -2.00 10.62
N TYR A 40 -3.17 -0.93 10.01
CA TYR A 40 -4.59 -0.81 9.69
C TYR A 40 -5.04 -1.90 8.69
N HIS A 41 -4.23 -2.11 7.64
CA HIS A 41 -4.51 -3.15 6.64
C HIS A 41 -4.66 -4.53 7.28
N PHE A 42 -3.73 -4.92 8.17
CA PHE A 42 -3.79 -6.23 8.81
C PHE A 42 -4.88 -6.31 9.90
N THR A 43 -4.92 -5.34 10.81
CA THR A 43 -5.77 -5.42 12.00
C THR A 43 -7.25 -5.22 11.68
N VAL A 44 -7.57 -4.34 10.73
CA VAL A 44 -8.95 -4.02 10.39
C VAL A 44 -9.34 -4.68 9.09
N GLU A 45 -8.60 -4.42 8.02
CA GLU A 45 -9.10 -4.79 6.71
C GLU A 45 -9.09 -6.30 6.43
N GLN A 46 -8.08 -7.03 6.90
CA GLN A 46 -8.03 -8.49 6.73
C GLN A 46 -9.00 -9.20 7.66
N GLU A 47 -9.12 -8.73 8.91
CA GLU A 47 -10.08 -9.24 9.88
C GLU A 47 -11.53 -9.09 9.38
N VAL A 48 -11.91 -7.90 8.89
CA VAL A 48 -13.22 -7.65 8.29
C VAL A 48 -13.43 -8.48 7.02
N GLY A 49 -12.40 -8.62 6.17
CA GLY A 49 -12.49 -9.47 4.97
C GLY A 49 -12.76 -10.94 5.32
N SER A 50 -12.05 -11.47 6.31
CA SER A 50 -12.21 -12.86 6.76
C SER A 50 -13.57 -13.09 7.41
N SER A 51 -13.98 -12.24 8.36
CA SER A 51 -15.23 -12.41 9.11
C SER A 51 -16.49 -12.19 8.26
N MET A 52 -16.50 -11.16 7.40
CA MET A 52 -17.71 -10.78 6.64
C MET A 52 -17.83 -11.49 5.29
N TYR A 53 -16.70 -11.78 4.64
CA TYR A 53 -16.70 -12.30 3.25
C TYR A 53 -15.99 -13.63 3.10
N ALA A 54 -15.45 -14.20 4.20
CA ALA A 54 -14.59 -15.38 4.17
C ALA A 54 -13.47 -15.25 3.13
N PHE A 55 -12.97 -14.03 2.93
CA PHE A 55 -12.01 -13.70 1.88
C PHE A 55 -11.15 -12.48 2.23
N PHE A 56 -9.85 -12.60 2.04
CA PHE A 56 -8.91 -11.48 1.98
C PHE A 56 -7.84 -11.76 0.93
N GLY A 57 -7.17 -10.71 0.46
CA GLY A 57 -6.02 -10.86 -0.42
C GLY A 57 -4.85 -11.48 0.34
N PHE A 58 -4.41 -12.67 -0.08
CA PHE A 58 -3.27 -13.32 0.54
C PHE A 58 -1.99 -12.56 0.21
N ASN A 59 -1.21 -12.18 1.23
CA ASN A 59 -0.02 -11.33 1.09
C ASN A 59 1.30 -12.14 1.06
N GLY A 60 1.27 -13.34 0.48
CA GLY A 60 2.46 -14.12 0.10
C GLY A 60 3.26 -14.80 1.22
N THR A 61 3.05 -14.46 2.49
CA THR A 61 3.81 -15.03 3.62
C THR A 61 2.93 -15.24 4.85
N ALA A 62 3.46 -15.91 5.88
CA ALA A 62 2.78 -16.14 7.17
C ALA A 62 1.42 -16.82 7.09
N GLY A 63 1.17 -17.57 6.00
CA GLY A 63 -0.06 -18.30 5.83
C GLY A 63 0.13 -19.74 5.40
N VAL A 64 -0.82 -20.57 5.83
CA VAL A 64 -0.88 -22.00 5.56
C VAL A 64 -1.97 -22.23 4.53
N TRP A 65 -1.75 -23.17 3.62
CA TRP A 65 -2.72 -23.54 2.60
C TRP A 65 -3.03 -25.02 2.67
N ARG A 66 -4.31 -25.36 2.48
CA ARG A 66 -4.70 -26.74 2.20
C ARG A 66 -4.27 -27.10 0.79
N ILE A 67 -3.61 -28.24 0.64
CA ILE A 67 -3.13 -28.73 -0.67
C ILE A 67 -4.29 -28.84 -1.66
N ALA A 68 -5.42 -29.44 -1.25
CA ALA A 68 -6.62 -29.54 -2.08
C ALA A 68 -7.13 -28.18 -2.60
N ALA A 69 -7.03 -27.11 -1.79
CA ALA A 69 -7.44 -25.78 -2.23
C ALA A 69 -6.53 -25.21 -3.33
N ILE A 70 -5.22 -25.50 -3.25
CA ILE A 70 -4.25 -25.14 -4.28
C ILE A 70 -4.54 -25.91 -5.56
N GLU A 71 -4.73 -27.23 -5.45
CA GLU A 71 -4.98 -28.12 -6.59
C GLU A 71 -6.29 -27.76 -7.31
N GLU A 72 -7.38 -27.57 -6.58
CA GLU A 72 -8.68 -27.18 -7.15
C GLU A 72 -8.68 -25.78 -7.78
N ALA A 73 -7.85 -24.88 -7.25
CA ALA A 73 -7.66 -23.56 -7.83
C ALA A 73 -6.82 -23.61 -9.11
N GLY A 74 -6.17 -24.73 -9.42
CA GLY A 74 -5.30 -24.92 -10.58
C GLY A 74 -3.86 -24.48 -10.34
N GLY A 75 -3.38 -24.58 -9.09
CA GLY A 75 -1.99 -24.33 -8.72
C GLY A 75 -1.58 -22.86 -8.71
N TRP A 76 -0.27 -22.63 -8.63
CA TRP A 76 0.35 -21.31 -8.76
C TRP A 76 0.45 -20.93 -10.23
N LYS A 77 0.14 -19.67 -10.56
CA LYS A 77 0.23 -19.14 -11.92
C LYS A 77 1.12 -17.91 -11.93
N ASP A 78 1.98 -17.81 -12.93
CA ASP A 78 3.01 -16.77 -13.11
C ASP A 78 2.52 -15.55 -13.91
N ARG A 79 1.22 -15.49 -14.23
CA ARG A 79 0.63 -14.45 -15.10
C ARG A 79 0.73 -13.02 -14.58
N THR A 80 1.03 -12.81 -13.29
CA THR A 80 1.20 -11.50 -12.64
C THR A 80 2.20 -11.62 -11.49
N THR A 81 2.80 -10.51 -11.06
CA THR A 81 3.73 -10.44 -9.91
C THR A 81 3.08 -10.62 -8.52
N VAL A 82 1.80 -11.02 -8.51
CA VAL A 82 0.96 -11.25 -7.33
C VAL A 82 0.26 -12.60 -7.47
N GLU A 83 1.06 -13.63 -7.72
CA GLU A 83 0.65 -15.02 -7.87
C GLU A 83 -0.14 -15.54 -6.65
N ASP A 84 0.20 -15.00 -5.49
CA ASP A 84 -0.40 -15.24 -4.20
C ASP A 84 -1.84 -14.71 -4.11
N MET A 85 -2.07 -13.49 -4.58
CA MET A 85 -3.39 -12.89 -4.70
C MET A 85 -4.22 -13.57 -5.79
N ASP A 86 -3.63 -13.95 -6.93
CA ASP A 86 -4.32 -14.70 -7.99
C ASP A 86 -4.84 -16.04 -7.45
N LEU A 87 -4.00 -16.78 -6.73
CA LEU A 87 -4.41 -18.02 -6.08
C LEU A 87 -5.54 -17.79 -5.09
N ALA A 88 -5.46 -16.73 -4.27
CA ALA A 88 -6.51 -16.39 -3.32
C ALA A 88 -7.87 -16.11 -3.98
N VAL A 89 -7.88 -15.32 -5.04
CA VAL A 89 -9.10 -15.03 -5.80
C VAL A 89 -9.64 -16.32 -6.42
N ARG A 90 -8.81 -17.13 -7.08
CA ARG A 90 -9.25 -18.38 -7.71
C ARG A 90 -9.82 -19.38 -6.72
N ALA A 91 -9.14 -19.62 -5.60
CA ALA A 91 -9.65 -20.48 -4.54
C ALA A 91 -10.99 -19.95 -3.99
N SER A 92 -11.08 -18.64 -3.75
CA SER A 92 -12.32 -17.98 -3.32
C SER A 92 -13.49 -18.17 -4.30
N LEU A 93 -13.21 -18.14 -5.61
CA LEU A 93 -14.17 -18.44 -6.69
C LEU A 93 -14.57 -19.92 -6.77
N LYS A 94 -13.79 -20.83 -6.19
CA LYS A 94 -14.13 -22.25 -6.05
C LYS A 94 -14.96 -22.54 -4.79
N GLY A 95 -15.23 -21.54 -3.96
CA GLY A 95 -16.04 -21.66 -2.74
C GLY A 95 -15.22 -21.81 -1.47
N TRP A 96 -13.89 -21.81 -1.57
CA TRP A 96 -13.01 -21.89 -0.41
C TRP A 96 -13.10 -20.64 0.47
N LYS A 97 -12.89 -20.84 1.77
CA LYS A 97 -12.99 -19.82 2.83
C LYS A 97 -11.63 -19.51 3.44
N PHE A 98 -11.39 -18.23 3.69
CA PHE A 98 -10.14 -17.72 4.23
C PHE A 98 -10.32 -17.27 5.68
N LEU A 99 -9.47 -17.79 6.57
CA LEU A 99 -9.46 -17.44 7.98
C LEU A 99 -8.22 -16.60 8.30
N TYR A 100 -8.45 -15.41 8.83
CA TYR A 100 -7.42 -14.54 9.36
C TYR A 100 -7.34 -14.71 10.88
N LEU A 101 -6.13 -14.79 11.43
CA LEU A 101 -5.88 -14.86 12.87
C LEU A 101 -5.04 -13.65 13.31
N GLY A 102 -5.71 -12.63 13.84
CA GLY A 102 -5.06 -11.42 14.35
C GLY A 102 -4.17 -11.67 15.58
N ASP A 103 -4.56 -12.61 16.45
CA ASP A 103 -3.84 -12.85 17.71
C ASP A 103 -2.47 -13.52 17.52
N LEU A 104 -2.27 -14.23 16.41
CA LEU A 104 -1.01 -14.90 16.11
C LEU A 104 -0.13 -14.01 15.24
N LYS A 105 0.99 -13.57 15.80
CA LYS A 105 1.92 -12.64 15.13
C LYS A 105 3.18 -13.36 14.62
N VAL A 106 3.53 -13.12 13.36
CA VAL A 106 4.76 -13.60 12.71
C VAL A 106 5.70 -12.42 12.46
N LYS A 107 6.98 -12.59 12.84
CA LYS A 107 8.00 -11.55 12.67
C LYS A 107 8.25 -11.28 11.18
N ASN A 108 8.32 -10.01 10.80
CA ASN A 108 8.63 -9.58 9.45
C ASN A 108 9.46 -8.27 9.46
N GLU A 109 10.04 -7.93 8.31
CA GLU A 109 10.83 -6.71 8.12
C GLU A 109 10.21 -5.84 7.02
N LEU A 110 10.24 -4.54 7.26
CA LEU A 110 9.88 -3.48 6.34
C LEU A 110 11.12 -3.07 5.51
N PRO A 111 10.92 -2.61 4.26
CA PRO A 111 11.99 -1.98 3.50
C PRO A 111 12.66 -0.81 4.24
N SER A 112 13.95 -0.97 4.57
CA SER A 112 14.76 0.05 5.27
C SER A 112 15.22 1.20 4.36
N THR A 113 15.17 1.02 3.03
CA THR A 113 15.57 2.06 2.07
C THR A 113 14.41 2.52 1.20
N PHE A 114 14.40 3.81 0.85
CA PHE A 114 13.32 4.38 0.04
C PHE A 114 13.25 3.74 -1.35
N LYS A 115 14.42 3.42 -1.93
CA LYS A 115 14.50 2.70 -3.20
C LYS A 115 13.76 1.35 -3.12
N ALA A 116 14.06 0.52 -2.11
CA ALA A 116 13.39 -0.77 -1.92
C ALA A 116 11.89 -0.60 -1.68
N TYR A 117 11.50 0.39 -0.87
CA TYR A 117 10.09 0.68 -0.62
C TYR A 117 9.33 1.05 -1.90
N ARG A 118 9.90 1.88 -2.78
CA ARG A 118 9.27 2.21 -4.08
C ARG A 118 9.06 0.99 -4.97
N TYR A 119 10.03 0.07 -5.04
CA TYR A 119 9.87 -1.18 -5.80
C TYR A 119 8.76 -2.05 -5.20
N GLN A 120 8.68 -2.13 -3.87
CA GLN A 120 7.60 -2.85 -3.20
C GLN A 120 6.23 -2.26 -3.54
N GLN A 121 6.08 -0.94 -3.39
CA GLN A 121 4.82 -0.23 -3.64
C GLN A 121 4.41 -0.28 -5.11
N HIS A 122 5.38 -0.23 -6.02
CA HIS A 122 5.13 -0.45 -7.45
C HIS A 122 4.51 -1.83 -7.68
N ARG A 123 5.12 -2.89 -7.16
CA ARG A 123 4.59 -4.26 -7.30
C ARG A 123 3.21 -4.43 -6.67
N TRP A 124 3.01 -3.86 -5.47
CA TRP A 124 1.75 -3.96 -4.73
C TRP A 124 0.60 -3.15 -5.32
N SER A 125 0.88 -2.22 -6.24
CA SER A 125 -0.16 -1.45 -6.94
C SER A 125 -0.34 -1.94 -8.38
N CYS A 126 0.77 -2.16 -9.09
CA CYS A 126 0.79 -2.65 -10.47
C CYS A 126 0.27 -4.08 -10.57
N GLY A 127 0.72 -4.98 -9.69
CA GLY A 127 0.32 -6.39 -9.69
C GLY A 127 -1.19 -6.57 -9.57
N PRO A 128 -1.84 -6.03 -8.52
CA PRO A 128 -3.29 -6.17 -8.36
C PRO A 128 -4.10 -5.49 -9.47
N ALA A 129 -3.64 -4.36 -10.00
CA ALA A 129 -4.29 -3.68 -11.13
C ALA A 129 -4.26 -4.54 -12.41
N ASN A 130 -3.10 -5.14 -12.72
CA ASN A 130 -2.97 -6.09 -13.83
C ASN A 130 -3.82 -7.35 -13.60
N LEU A 131 -3.78 -7.89 -12.37
CA LEU A 131 -4.58 -9.06 -11.99
C LEU A 131 -6.07 -8.79 -12.16
N PHE A 132 -6.55 -7.62 -11.76
CA PHE A 132 -7.95 -7.24 -11.92
C PHE A 132 -8.40 -7.33 -13.38
N ARG A 133 -7.62 -6.72 -14.30
CA ARG A 133 -7.90 -6.76 -15.74
C ARG A 133 -7.97 -8.20 -16.27
N LYS A 134 -7.07 -9.07 -15.82
CA LYS A 134 -7.04 -10.48 -16.25
C LYS A 134 -8.16 -11.33 -15.64
N MET A 135 -8.54 -11.05 -14.39
CA MET A 135 -9.47 -11.90 -13.63
C MET A 135 -10.93 -11.45 -13.71
N VAL A 136 -11.24 -10.23 -14.13
CA VAL A 136 -12.62 -9.70 -14.11
C VAL A 136 -13.60 -10.63 -14.85
N LYS A 137 -13.22 -11.14 -16.02
CA LYS A 137 -14.04 -12.07 -16.80
C LYS A 137 -14.22 -13.43 -16.09
N GLU A 138 -13.15 -13.96 -15.49
CA GLU A 138 -13.20 -15.21 -14.69
C GLU A 138 -14.12 -15.06 -13.47
N ILE A 139 -14.09 -13.90 -12.79
CA ILE A 139 -14.93 -13.62 -11.62
C ILE A 139 -16.41 -13.53 -12.00
N VAL A 140 -16.73 -12.78 -13.07
CA VAL A 140 -18.11 -12.61 -13.53
C VAL A 140 -18.72 -13.94 -13.96
N THR A 141 -17.96 -14.76 -14.70
CA THR A 141 -18.43 -16.04 -15.27
C THR A 141 -18.47 -17.19 -14.26
N SER A 142 -17.87 -17.05 -13.07
CA SER A 142 -17.86 -18.11 -12.07
C SER A 142 -19.28 -18.49 -11.62
N LYS A 143 -19.64 -19.77 -11.69
CA LYS A 143 -20.97 -20.27 -11.27
C LYS A 143 -21.01 -20.72 -9.80
N LYS A 144 -19.84 -20.92 -9.16
CA LYS A 144 -19.74 -21.53 -7.83
C LYS A 144 -19.92 -20.54 -6.67
N VAL A 145 -19.92 -19.23 -6.93
CA VAL A 145 -20.02 -18.20 -5.89
C VAL A 145 -21.27 -17.32 -6.07
N PRO A 146 -21.86 -16.84 -4.95
CA PRO A 146 -23.03 -15.98 -5.00
C PRO A 146 -22.71 -14.63 -5.63
N PHE A 147 -23.73 -13.98 -6.19
CA PHE A 147 -23.61 -12.69 -6.87
C PHE A 147 -22.92 -11.62 -5.98
N TRP A 148 -23.32 -11.50 -4.72
CA TRP A 148 -22.74 -10.53 -3.79
C TRP A 148 -21.25 -10.73 -3.53
N LYS A 149 -20.77 -11.98 -3.53
CA LYS A 149 -19.32 -12.25 -3.41
C LYS A 149 -18.57 -11.75 -4.64
N LYS A 150 -19.14 -11.89 -5.84
CA LYS A 150 -18.56 -11.34 -7.08
C LYS A 150 -18.52 -9.81 -7.03
N VAL A 151 -19.61 -9.17 -6.61
CA VAL A 151 -19.68 -7.71 -6.45
C VAL A 151 -18.62 -7.26 -5.46
N HIS A 152 -18.51 -7.91 -4.30
CA HIS A 152 -17.48 -7.57 -3.31
C HIS A 152 -16.05 -7.68 -3.89
N VAL A 153 -15.73 -8.80 -4.57
CA VAL A 153 -14.39 -9.00 -5.13
C VAL A 153 -14.07 -7.99 -6.24
N ILE A 154 -15.01 -7.72 -7.15
CA ILE A 154 -14.80 -6.78 -8.27
C ILE A 154 -14.79 -5.34 -7.77
N TYR A 155 -15.83 -4.93 -7.06
CA TYR A 155 -16.06 -3.54 -6.67
C TYR A 155 -15.21 -3.16 -5.45
N SER A 156 -15.41 -3.82 -4.30
CA SER A 156 -14.74 -3.41 -3.07
C SER A 156 -13.25 -3.78 -3.05
N PHE A 157 -12.93 -5.04 -3.37
CA PHE A 157 -11.56 -5.55 -3.24
C PHE A 157 -10.63 -5.06 -4.36
N PHE A 158 -11.02 -5.14 -5.63
CA PHE A 158 -10.18 -4.68 -6.73
C PHE A 158 -10.39 -3.20 -7.07
N PHE A 159 -11.61 -2.81 -7.48
CA PHE A 159 -11.85 -1.49 -8.05
C PHE A 159 -11.64 -0.36 -7.02
N VAL A 160 -12.39 -0.36 -5.93
CA VAL A 160 -12.30 0.70 -4.91
C VAL A 160 -10.92 0.70 -4.26
N ARG A 161 -10.46 -0.45 -3.76
CA ARG A 161 -9.25 -0.50 -2.93
C ARG A 161 -7.94 -0.45 -3.70
N LYS A 162 -7.82 -1.12 -4.86
CA LYS A 162 -6.55 -1.22 -5.60
C LYS A 162 -6.43 -0.20 -6.74
N ILE A 163 -7.53 0.47 -7.11
CA ILE A 163 -7.55 1.46 -8.19
C ILE A 163 -8.02 2.80 -7.64
N VAL A 164 -9.29 2.95 -7.29
CA VAL A 164 -9.91 4.24 -6.95
C VAL A 164 -9.19 4.89 -5.77
N ALA A 165 -8.87 4.16 -4.70
CA ALA A 165 -8.20 4.71 -3.53
C ALA A 165 -6.84 5.35 -3.87
N HIS A 166 -6.08 4.75 -4.79
CA HIS A 166 -4.79 5.31 -5.20
C HIS A 166 -4.98 6.55 -6.08
N LEU A 167 -5.90 6.48 -7.05
CA LEU A 167 -6.19 7.58 -7.97
C LEU A 167 -6.77 8.79 -7.23
N VAL A 168 -7.78 8.58 -6.39
CA VAL A 168 -8.47 9.65 -5.66
C VAL A 168 -7.47 10.37 -4.75
N THR A 169 -6.66 9.66 -3.97
CA THR A 169 -5.67 10.31 -3.10
C THR A 169 -4.70 11.18 -3.91
N PHE A 170 -4.15 10.67 -5.02
CA PHE A 170 -3.22 11.46 -5.82
C PHE A 170 -3.89 12.64 -6.52
N PHE A 171 -4.93 12.38 -7.32
CA PHE A 171 -5.56 13.42 -8.12
C PHE A 171 -6.26 14.45 -7.25
N PHE A 172 -6.95 14.04 -6.19
CA PHE A 172 -7.66 15.00 -5.34
C PHE A 172 -6.69 15.91 -4.58
N TYR A 173 -5.71 15.35 -3.85
CA TYR A 173 -4.85 16.15 -2.97
C TYR A 173 -3.65 16.81 -3.66
N CYS A 174 -3.14 16.23 -4.74
CA CYS A 174 -1.92 16.71 -5.39
C CYS A 174 -2.20 17.44 -6.71
N ILE A 175 -3.42 17.36 -7.29
CA ILE A 175 -3.76 17.97 -8.57
C ILE A 175 -4.99 18.88 -8.46
N VAL A 176 -6.16 18.33 -8.11
CA VAL A 176 -7.44 19.06 -8.11
C VAL A 176 -7.46 20.15 -7.05
N LEU A 177 -7.15 19.82 -5.79
CA LEU A 177 -7.18 20.79 -4.69
C LEU A 177 -6.20 21.96 -4.91
N PRO A 178 -4.93 21.73 -5.33
CA PRO A 178 -4.04 22.81 -5.76
C PRO A 178 -4.53 23.58 -6.99
N ALA A 179 -5.15 22.92 -7.97
CA ALA A 179 -5.70 23.60 -9.16
C ALA A 179 -6.88 24.51 -8.81
N CYS A 180 -7.74 24.13 -7.86
CA CYS A 180 -8.86 24.95 -7.41
C CYS A 180 -8.42 26.29 -6.81
N VAL A 181 -7.23 26.36 -6.21
CA VAL A 181 -6.64 27.62 -5.71
C VAL A 181 -6.38 28.62 -6.85
N MET A 182 -6.10 28.12 -8.06
CA MET A 182 -5.84 28.96 -9.23
C MET A 182 -7.13 29.49 -9.88
N VAL A 183 -8.29 28.95 -9.51
CA VAL A 183 -9.60 29.28 -10.09
C VAL A 183 -10.53 29.74 -8.96
N PRO A 184 -10.56 31.05 -8.64
CA PRO A 184 -11.23 31.56 -7.45
C PRO A 184 -12.76 31.33 -7.42
N GLU A 185 -13.35 31.00 -8.56
CA GLU A 185 -14.77 30.63 -8.70
C GLU A 185 -15.08 29.22 -8.17
N VAL A 186 -14.08 28.35 -8.04
CA VAL A 186 -14.27 26.96 -7.62
C VAL A 186 -14.21 26.85 -6.11
N TYR A 187 -15.39 26.64 -5.50
CA TYR A 187 -15.49 26.36 -4.07
C TYR A 187 -15.34 24.86 -3.78
N VAL A 188 -14.31 24.48 -3.01
CA VAL A 188 -14.15 23.11 -2.52
C VAL A 188 -14.83 22.97 -1.16
N PRO A 189 -15.81 22.07 -1.00
CA PRO A 189 -16.52 21.91 0.26
C PRO A 189 -15.59 21.36 1.36
N ARG A 190 -15.63 22.01 2.54
CA ARG A 190 -14.79 21.63 3.70
C ARG A 190 -15.02 20.19 4.17
N TRP A 191 -16.24 19.68 4.04
CA TRP A 191 -16.55 18.29 4.42
C TRP A 191 -15.76 17.28 3.57
N GLY A 192 -15.56 17.56 2.28
CA GLY A 192 -14.82 16.70 1.37
C GLY A 192 -13.31 16.87 1.52
N ALA A 193 -12.82 18.11 1.64
CA ALA A 193 -11.39 18.39 1.69
C ALA A 193 -10.73 18.17 3.06
N VAL A 194 -11.50 18.27 4.16
CA VAL A 194 -10.94 18.27 5.52
C VAL A 194 -11.60 17.23 6.42
N TYR A 195 -12.93 17.16 6.49
CA TYR A 195 -13.59 16.29 7.46
C TYR A 195 -13.50 14.80 7.10
N ILE A 196 -13.87 14.42 5.87
CA ILE A 196 -13.73 13.01 5.41
C ILE A 196 -12.28 12.51 5.56
N PRO A 197 -11.25 13.25 5.10
CA PRO A 197 -9.87 12.78 5.16
C PRO A 197 -9.35 12.70 6.59
N ALA A 198 -9.73 13.65 7.45
CA ALA A 198 -9.38 13.61 8.87
C ALA A 198 -9.99 12.37 9.56
N ILE A 199 -11.26 12.06 9.29
CA ILE A 199 -11.91 10.86 9.83
C ILE A 199 -11.21 9.59 9.34
N ILE A 200 -10.93 9.48 8.04
CA ILE A 200 -10.22 8.31 7.48
C ILE A 200 -8.83 8.16 8.12
N THR A 201 -8.11 9.27 8.29
CA THR A 201 -6.76 9.28 8.89
C THR A 201 -6.82 8.84 10.36
N LEU A 202 -7.79 9.36 11.12
CA LEU A 202 -8.01 8.97 12.51
C LEU A 202 -8.34 7.48 12.64
N LEU A 203 -9.21 6.96 11.76
CA LEU A 203 -9.55 5.53 11.71
C LEU A 203 -8.32 4.66 11.40
N ASN A 204 -7.47 5.08 10.45
CA ASN A 204 -6.22 4.38 10.16
C ASN A 204 -5.27 4.39 11.36
N ALA A 205 -5.22 5.51 12.10
CA ALA A 205 -4.33 5.66 13.24
C ALA A 205 -4.73 4.79 14.46
N VAL A 206 -5.97 4.31 14.53
CA VAL A 206 -6.40 3.32 15.55
C VAL A 206 -5.54 2.05 15.50
N GLY A 207 -5.04 1.67 14.32
CA GLY A 207 -4.15 0.52 14.17
C GLY A 207 -2.79 0.71 14.85
N THR A 208 -2.34 1.95 15.05
CA THR A 208 -1.02 2.29 15.62
C THR A 208 -1.08 3.49 16.59
N PRO A 209 -1.70 3.34 17.77
CA PRO A 209 -1.87 4.46 18.72
C PRO A 209 -0.54 5.11 19.15
N ARG A 210 0.54 4.31 19.23
CA ARG A 210 1.87 4.79 19.59
C ARG A 210 2.45 5.83 18.63
N SER A 211 1.97 5.87 17.39
CA SER A 211 2.49 6.71 16.31
C SER A 211 1.57 7.89 15.97
N LEU A 212 0.55 8.18 16.79
CA LEU A 212 -0.40 9.27 16.57
C LEU A 212 0.29 10.64 16.39
N HIS A 213 1.39 10.87 17.10
CA HIS A 213 2.18 12.11 17.00
C HIS A 213 2.84 12.30 15.62
N LEU A 214 2.93 11.25 14.79
CA LEU A 214 3.51 11.28 13.45
C LEU A 214 2.46 11.41 12.33
N MET A 215 1.18 11.57 12.69
CA MET A 215 0.07 11.56 11.73
C MET A 215 0.22 12.59 10.61
N VAL A 216 0.72 13.80 10.92
CA VAL A 216 0.96 14.83 9.90
C VAL A 216 2.02 14.36 8.90
N PHE A 217 3.16 13.84 9.37
CA PHE A 217 4.21 13.30 8.50
C PHE A 217 3.71 12.11 7.67
N TRP A 218 2.88 11.26 8.27
CA TRP A 218 2.26 10.13 7.60
C TRP A 218 1.36 10.56 6.44
N ILE A 219 0.49 11.58 6.64
CA ILE A 219 -0.35 12.12 5.55
C ILE A 219 0.51 12.63 4.40
N LEU A 220 1.54 13.43 4.71
CA LEU A 220 2.43 13.99 3.68
C LEU A 220 3.13 12.87 2.90
N PHE A 221 3.61 11.85 3.62
CA PHE A 221 4.25 10.68 3.03
C PHE A 221 3.30 9.87 2.15
N GLU A 222 2.07 9.60 2.62
CA GLU A 222 1.05 8.89 1.85
C GLU A 222 0.64 9.65 0.59
N ASN A 223 0.60 10.99 0.64
CA ASN A 223 0.36 11.83 -0.53
C ASN A 223 1.49 11.74 -1.56
N VAL A 224 2.76 11.74 -1.14
CA VAL A 224 3.87 11.48 -2.09
C VAL A 224 3.81 10.07 -2.65
N MET A 225 3.54 9.08 -1.80
CA MET A 225 3.42 7.68 -2.22
C MET A 225 2.22 7.41 -3.13
N SER A 226 1.17 8.24 -3.06
CA SER A 226 0.02 8.16 -3.95
C SER A 226 0.40 8.38 -5.42
N LEU A 227 1.41 9.21 -5.72
CA LEU A 227 1.97 9.38 -7.07
C LEU A 227 2.54 8.06 -7.59
N HIS A 228 3.36 7.39 -6.77
CA HIS A 228 3.98 6.11 -7.13
C HIS A 228 2.96 5.01 -7.35
N ARG A 229 1.98 4.91 -6.44
CA ARG A 229 0.89 3.92 -6.53
C ARG A 229 0.01 4.19 -7.75
N THR A 230 -0.38 5.43 -8.00
CA THR A 230 -1.15 5.84 -9.18
C THR A 230 -0.43 5.49 -10.48
N LYS A 231 0.85 5.84 -10.60
CA LYS A 231 1.68 5.49 -11.76
C LYS A 231 1.72 3.96 -11.96
N ALA A 232 1.95 3.21 -10.90
CA ALA A 232 2.01 1.75 -10.94
C ALA A 232 0.64 1.13 -11.31
N THR A 233 -0.47 1.67 -10.80
CA THR A 233 -1.83 1.25 -11.16
C THR A 233 -2.10 1.45 -12.65
N PHE A 234 -1.75 2.60 -13.23
CA PHE A 234 -1.89 2.84 -14.67
C PHE A 234 -1.04 1.87 -15.49
N ILE A 235 0.22 1.66 -15.09
CA ILE A 235 1.11 0.68 -15.73
C ILE A 235 0.48 -0.72 -15.70
N GLY A 236 -0.05 -1.15 -14.55
CA GLY A 236 -0.73 -2.42 -14.37
C GLY A 236 -1.98 -2.59 -15.23
N LEU A 237 -2.85 -1.57 -15.28
CA LEU A 237 -4.08 -1.60 -16.11
C LEU A 237 -3.76 -1.64 -17.61
N LEU A 238 -2.77 -0.85 -18.04
CA LEU A 238 -2.40 -0.72 -19.46
C LEU A 238 -1.43 -1.83 -19.94
N GLU A 239 -0.98 -2.71 -19.05
CA GLU A 239 0.05 -3.72 -19.36
C GLU A 239 1.35 -3.10 -19.97
N ALA A 240 1.75 -1.92 -19.49
CA ALA A 240 2.96 -1.24 -19.98
C ALA A 240 4.27 -1.94 -19.52
N GLY A 241 5.42 -1.55 -20.09
CA GLY A 241 6.65 -2.38 -20.07
C GLY A 241 7.21 -2.88 -18.72
N ARG A 242 6.89 -2.25 -17.57
CA ARG A 242 7.42 -2.66 -16.24
C ARG A 242 6.46 -3.53 -15.42
N VAL A 243 5.40 -4.06 -16.03
CA VAL A 243 4.30 -4.73 -15.31
C VAL A 243 4.70 -6.03 -14.64
N ASN A 244 5.62 -6.78 -15.25
CA ASN A 244 6.13 -8.04 -14.70
C ASN A 244 7.49 -7.89 -14.01
N GLU A 245 7.95 -6.65 -13.78
CA GLU A 245 9.26 -6.43 -13.16
C GLU A 245 9.21 -6.78 -11.67
N TRP A 246 9.85 -7.90 -11.33
CA TRP A 246 10.03 -8.35 -9.96
C TRP A 246 11.44 -8.00 -9.51
N VAL A 247 11.59 -6.84 -8.87
CA VAL A 247 12.84 -6.51 -8.16
C VAL A 247 12.74 -7.06 -6.73
N VAL A 248 13.75 -7.83 -6.32
CA VAL A 248 13.87 -8.33 -4.95
C VAL A 248 14.01 -7.13 -4.02
N THR A 249 13.12 -7.00 -3.05
CA THR A 249 13.32 -6.11 -1.91
C THR A 249 14.14 -6.86 -0.88
N GLU A 250 15.43 -6.55 -0.79
CA GLU A 250 16.32 -7.13 0.21
C GLU A 250 15.77 -6.83 1.61
N LYS A 251 15.47 -7.90 2.36
CA LYS A 251 15.24 -7.84 3.80
C LYS A 251 16.58 -8.07 4.46
N LEU A 252 17.07 -7.06 5.17
CA LEU A 252 18.47 -7.00 5.55
C LEU A 252 18.80 -7.97 6.67
N GLY A 253 17.83 -8.44 7.46
CA GLY A 253 18.04 -9.41 8.52
C GLY A 253 18.94 -8.90 9.65
N ASP A 254 18.50 -8.93 10.89
CA ASP A 254 19.38 -8.62 12.04
C ASP A 254 20.67 -9.48 12.05
N ALA A 255 20.59 -10.72 11.56
CA ALA A 255 21.74 -11.63 11.45
C ALA A 255 22.78 -11.21 10.38
N PHE A 256 22.35 -10.61 9.27
CA PHE A 256 23.24 -10.13 8.22
C PHE A 256 23.81 -8.74 8.53
N LYS A 257 23.14 -7.93 9.37
CA LYS A 257 23.69 -6.68 9.92
C LYS A 257 25.02 -6.91 10.65
N MET A 258 25.14 -8.00 11.44
CA MET A 258 26.40 -8.34 12.14
C MET A 258 27.55 -8.75 11.20
N ILE A 259 27.24 -9.35 10.05
CA ILE A 259 28.24 -9.81 9.07
C ILE A 259 28.67 -8.64 8.16
N SER A 260 27.73 -7.79 7.75
CA SER A 260 27.99 -6.64 6.87
C SER A 260 28.72 -5.50 7.59
N ALA A 261 28.42 -5.28 8.87
CA ALA A 261 29.11 -4.29 9.71
C ALA A 261 30.63 -4.56 9.83
N LYS A 262 31.07 -5.82 9.68
CA LYS A 262 32.50 -6.19 9.68
C LYS A 262 33.20 -6.06 8.33
N LYS A 263 32.49 -5.81 7.22
CA LYS A 263 33.07 -5.90 5.86
C LYS A 263 32.83 -4.71 4.91
N ALA A 264 32.10 -3.65 5.30
CA ALA A 264 31.82 -2.56 4.37
C ALA A 264 32.89 -1.44 4.43
N PRO A 265 33.74 -1.25 3.39
CA PRO A 265 34.50 -0.02 3.24
C PRO A 265 33.53 1.13 2.91
N ARG A 266 33.61 2.22 3.67
CA ARG A 266 32.89 3.48 3.41
C ARG A 266 33.27 4.02 2.02
N LYS A 267 32.41 3.84 1.02
CA LYS A 267 32.47 4.60 -0.24
C LYS A 267 31.31 5.59 -0.29
N PRO A 268 31.55 6.91 -0.21
CA PRO A 268 30.52 7.90 -0.48
C PRO A 268 30.49 8.12 -2.00
N ARG A 269 29.82 7.25 -2.75
CA ARG A 269 29.52 7.57 -4.16
C ARG A 269 28.24 8.39 -4.21
N PHE A 270 28.38 9.70 -3.98
CA PHE A 270 27.39 10.71 -4.31
C PHE A 270 27.22 10.78 -5.84
N LYS A 271 26.40 9.89 -6.41
CA LYS A 271 25.88 10.07 -7.77
C LYS A 271 24.54 10.80 -7.67
N ILE A 272 24.58 12.13 -7.77
CA ILE A 272 23.40 13.00 -7.71
C ILE A 272 22.36 12.61 -8.77
N GLY A 273 22.78 12.25 -9.98
CA GLY A 273 21.87 11.92 -11.09
C GLY A 273 21.03 10.64 -10.93
N GLU A 274 21.50 9.63 -10.18
CA GLU A 274 20.71 8.40 -9.93
C GLU A 274 19.68 8.57 -8.81
N ARG A 275 19.73 9.70 -8.07
CA ARG A 275 18.88 9.97 -6.90
C ARG A 275 17.76 10.97 -7.15
N LEU A 276 17.87 11.80 -8.19
CA LEU A 276 16.82 12.76 -8.51
C LEU A 276 15.60 12.04 -9.08
N HIS A 277 14.44 12.34 -8.52
CA HIS A 277 13.18 11.82 -8.99
C HIS A 277 12.34 12.95 -9.60
N MET A 278 12.46 13.07 -10.92
CA MET A 278 11.94 14.22 -11.67
C MET A 278 10.43 14.39 -11.58
N LEU A 279 9.66 13.31 -11.41
CA LEU A 279 8.21 13.40 -11.25
C LEU A 279 7.84 14.01 -9.90
N GLU A 280 8.47 13.55 -8.83
CA GLU A 280 8.31 14.08 -7.49
C GLU A 280 8.71 15.55 -7.43
N LEU A 281 9.83 15.93 -8.07
CA LEU A 281 10.27 17.32 -8.18
C LEU A 281 9.28 18.17 -8.99
N GLY A 282 8.74 17.64 -10.10
CA GLY A 282 7.75 18.33 -10.91
C GLY A 282 6.44 18.59 -10.17
N VAL A 283 5.92 17.60 -9.45
CA VAL A 283 4.74 17.76 -8.59
C VAL A 283 5.04 18.73 -7.43
N GLY A 284 6.22 18.63 -6.81
CA GLY A 284 6.66 19.56 -5.78
C GLY A 284 6.70 21.02 -6.26
N ALA A 285 7.24 21.27 -7.45
CA ALA A 285 7.29 22.59 -8.08
C ALA A 285 5.89 23.12 -8.42
N TYR A 286 5.01 22.26 -8.93
CA TYR A 286 3.61 22.60 -9.18
C TYR A 286 2.89 23.02 -7.89
N LEU A 287 3.01 22.24 -6.82
CA LEU A 287 2.42 22.56 -5.52
C LEU A 287 2.98 23.85 -4.92
N PHE A 288 4.29 24.06 -5.07
CA PHE A 288 4.95 25.30 -4.62
C PHE A 288 4.37 26.52 -5.34
N PHE A 289 4.22 26.41 -6.67
CA PHE A 289 3.65 27.47 -7.50
C PHE A 289 2.20 27.78 -7.08
N CYS A 290 1.35 26.76 -6.88
CA CYS A 290 -0.01 26.96 -6.37
C CYS A 290 -0.01 27.59 -4.97
N GLY A 291 0.93 27.23 -4.09
CA GLY A 291 1.07 27.83 -2.77
C GLY A 291 1.44 29.32 -2.83
N CYS A 292 2.38 29.70 -3.71
CA CYS A 292 2.71 31.09 -3.97
C CYS A 292 1.51 31.88 -4.51
N TYR A 293 0.74 31.29 -5.41
CA TYR A 293 -0.46 31.90 -5.95
C TYR A 293 -1.55 32.11 -4.88
N ASP A 294 -1.76 31.14 -3.98
CA ASP A 294 -2.73 31.26 -2.88
C ASP A 294 -2.35 32.38 -1.90
N ILE A 295 -1.06 32.61 -1.65
CA ILE A 295 -0.62 33.75 -0.84
C ILE A 295 -1.01 35.07 -1.49
N THR A 296 -0.81 35.19 -2.82
CA THR A 296 -1.00 36.47 -3.52
C THR A 296 -2.45 36.76 -3.88
N PHE A 297 -3.25 35.74 -4.18
CA PHE A 297 -4.60 35.87 -4.73
C PHE A 297 -5.66 35.03 -4.02
N GLY A 298 -5.25 34.11 -3.14
CA GLY A 298 -6.12 33.13 -2.52
C GLY A 298 -6.97 33.68 -1.38
N LYS A 299 -8.18 33.11 -1.24
CA LYS A 299 -9.13 33.45 -0.16
C LYS A 299 -9.24 32.38 0.92
N ASN A 300 -8.77 31.17 0.65
CA ASN A 300 -9.04 29.97 1.47
C ASN A 300 -7.86 29.53 2.35
N HIS A 301 -6.72 30.24 2.29
CA HIS A 301 -5.52 29.99 3.09
C HIS A 301 -5.00 28.54 3.03
N PHE A 302 -5.14 27.86 1.88
CA PHE A 302 -4.60 26.51 1.66
C PHE A 302 -3.07 26.51 1.49
N PHE A 303 -2.44 27.67 1.33
CA PHE A 303 -1.00 27.83 1.11
C PHE A 303 -0.15 27.05 2.13
N LEU A 304 -0.53 27.01 3.41
CA LEU A 304 0.23 26.28 4.42
C LEU A 304 0.31 24.78 4.10
N TYR A 305 -0.82 24.18 3.75
CA TYR A 305 -0.86 22.79 3.31
C TYR A 305 -0.04 22.59 2.03
N LEU A 306 -0.19 23.46 1.04
CA LEU A 306 0.52 23.35 -0.24
C LEU A 306 2.04 23.45 -0.10
N PHE A 307 2.54 24.36 0.75
CA PHE A 307 3.98 24.48 0.99
C PHE A 307 4.54 23.29 1.75
N VAL A 308 3.85 22.82 2.80
CA VAL A 308 4.30 21.65 3.56
C VAL A 308 4.27 20.39 2.68
N GLN A 309 3.25 20.24 1.84
CA GLN A 309 3.17 19.14 0.88
C GLN A 309 4.27 19.24 -0.20
N SER A 310 4.50 20.44 -0.74
CA SER A 310 5.58 20.70 -1.69
C SER A 310 6.96 20.35 -1.11
N LEU A 311 7.22 20.74 0.14
CA LEU A 311 8.45 20.40 0.85
C LEU A 311 8.63 18.87 0.97
N ALA A 312 7.57 18.13 1.30
CA ALA A 312 7.62 16.66 1.36
C ALA A 312 7.99 16.04 0.00
N PHE A 313 7.39 16.54 -1.09
CA PHE A 313 7.73 16.13 -2.45
C PHE A 313 9.18 16.45 -2.82
N PHE A 314 9.70 17.61 -2.45
CA PHE A 314 11.10 17.96 -2.68
C PHE A 314 12.06 17.07 -1.89
N ILE A 315 11.80 16.84 -0.59
CA ILE A 315 12.66 15.99 0.25
C ILE A 315 12.76 14.57 -0.35
N MET A 316 11.63 14.01 -0.80
CA MET A 316 11.60 12.70 -1.46
C MET A 316 12.19 12.75 -2.87
N GLY A 317 11.95 13.83 -3.62
CA GLY A 317 12.43 14.03 -4.99
C GLY A 317 13.94 14.21 -5.11
N PHE A 318 14.59 14.82 -4.10
CA PHE A 318 16.05 14.88 -4.02
C PHE A 318 16.70 13.58 -3.52
N GLY A 319 15.89 12.62 -3.04
CA GLY A 319 16.38 11.32 -2.60
C GLY A 319 17.13 11.37 -1.26
N TYR A 320 16.76 12.30 -0.35
CA TYR A 320 17.36 12.39 0.98
C TYR A 320 16.80 11.35 1.98
N ILE A 321 15.68 10.69 1.65
CA ILE A 321 15.00 9.73 2.54
C ILE A 321 15.54 8.30 2.36
N GLY A 322 15.75 7.58 3.47
CA GLY A 322 16.04 6.14 3.47
C GLY A 322 17.37 5.78 2.79
N THR A 323 18.38 6.64 2.94
CA THR A 323 19.71 6.51 2.30
C THR A 323 20.72 5.72 3.13
N PHE A 324 20.47 5.61 4.44
CA PHE A 324 21.32 4.87 5.38
C PHE A 324 20.55 3.68 5.93
N ILE A 325 21.22 2.54 6.02
CA ILE A 325 20.76 1.39 6.80
C ILE A 325 21.31 1.62 8.21
N PRO A 326 20.46 1.86 9.22
CA PRO A 326 20.93 2.02 10.59
C PRO A 326 21.65 0.76 11.05
N SER A 327 22.88 0.95 11.53
CA SER A 327 23.65 -0.07 12.23
C SER A 327 23.27 -0.02 13.71
N SER A 328 22.11 -0.58 14.07
CA SER A 328 21.70 -0.73 15.47
C SER A 328 20.79 -1.94 15.59
#